data_AF-A0A224YX45-F1
#
_entry.id   AF-A0A224YX45-F1
#
_cell.length_a   1.000
_cell.length_b   1.000
_cell.length_c   1.000
_cell.angle_alpha   90.00
_cell.angle_beta   90.00
_cell.angle_gamma   90.00
#
_symmetry.space_group_name_H-M   'P 1'
#
loop_
_entity.id
_entity.type
_entity.pdbx_description
1 polymer ?
#
loop_
_entity_poly.entity_id
_entity_poly.type
_entity_poly.pdbx_seq_one_letter_code
_entity_poly.pdbx_strand_id
1 'polypeptide(L)'
;MSQSDDMFVLLPPDVLYIIFSFCDVRTLGRLSCVCRRFNAFLKQSYVWSQRSRNIVATNQRDRRILQRSLHVLEAVEKCWQSVRWQTGRYEEKVLLQHHTMYIPWLHLERDVLWYSKGAVILKFERLEDGTIGENVLLTLRGHRDDVGHFVCKNGLVVGGGNDGSLCIWSAEEGSLVHCRWHCNSKAINSVDYRRNVVVTGSQDRTVKVWKLSGQTSILGYTIPIWDRVCSVAILENSRVLLTGSAGCNGVSPLQAFDLASGRHITALGTSHRNGAGVLHVYPESPIELLSCGYDTFIRLWDLRCATKCVRAWEDPHDSAVYCVATDHNVTVLSGTSRYGVVRLWDKRMTRPVKMYYVGKRNSPVYSLAFDPCYMYVALDRSLNMLSFTGPSWTPQAAT
;
A
#
# COMPACT_ATOMS: atom_id res chain seq x y z
N MET A 1 -13.00 52.13 16.11
CA MET A 1 -12.52 50.99 15.30
C MET A 1 -11.73 51.59 14.16
N SER A 2 -10.40 51.47 14.26
CA SER A 2 -9.39 52.30 13.59
C SER A 2 -9.21 51.92 12.12
N GLN A 3 -8.85 52.92 11.30
CA GLN A 3 -8.48 52.82 9.87
C GLN A 3 -7.35 51.82 9.53
N SER A 4 -6.78 51.14 10.53
CA SER A 4 -5.70 50.16 10.39
C SER A 4 -6.17 48.79 9.88
N ASP A 5 -7.39 48.36 10.18
CA ASP A 5 -7.82 46.97 9.93
C ASP A 5 -8.22 46.70 8.47
N ASP A 6 -8.66 47.73 7.74
CA ASP A 6 -9.00 47.61 6.32
C ASP A 6 -7.76 47.57 5.41
N MET A 7 -6.60 48.02 5.90
CA MET A 7 -5.38 48.11 5.09
C MET A 7 -4.88 46.72 4.66
N PHE A 8 -5.07 45.70 5.50
CA PHE A 8 -4.64 44.33 5.22
C PHE A 8 -5.53 43.64 4.17
N VAL A 9 -6.83 43.93 4.17
CA VAL A 9 -7.79 43.38 3.19
C VAL A 9 -7.59 44.03 1.81
N LEU A 10 -7.07 45.26 1.76
CA LEU A 10 -6.85 46.00 0.52
C LEU A 10 -5.54 45.64 -0.21
N LEU A 11 -4.63 44.88 0.41
CA LEU A 11 -3.33 44.51 -0.17
C LEU A 11 -3.47 43.85 -1.56
N PRO A 12 -2.54 44.14 -2.50
CA PRO A 12 -2.52 43.49 -3.81
C PRO A 12 -2.46 41.96 -3.71
N PRO A 13 -3.04 41.22 -4.67
CA PRO A 13 -3.03 39.76 -4.69
C PRO A 13 -1.62 39.14 -4.56
N ASP A 14 -0.60 39.77 -5.14
CA ASP A 14 0.79 39.27 -5.09
C ASP A 14 1.38 39.36 -3.68
N VAL A 15 1.09 40.46 -2.96
CA VAL A 15 1.52 40.63 -1.57
C VAL A 15 0.78 39.64 -0.67
N LEU A 16 -0.53 39.45 -0.89
CA LEU A 16 -1.31 38.44 -0.19
C LEU A 16 -0.80 37.03 -0.46
N TYR A 17 -0.39 36.72 -1.70
CA TYR A 17 0.21 35.44 -2.05
C TYR A 17 1.49 35.18 -1.24
N ILE A 18 2.39 36.17 -1.15
CA ILE A 18 3.63 36.06 -0.37
C ILE A 18 3.34 35.90 1.12
N ILE A 19 2.42 36.69 1.69
CA ILE A 19 2.07 36.58 3.11
C ILE A 19 1.46 35.21 3.40
N PHE A 20 0.49 34.78 2.59
CA PHE A 20 -0.15 33.47 2.72
C PHE A 20 0.82 32.33 2.41
N SER A 21 1.95 32.60 1.74
CA SER A 21 3.01 31.63 1.51
C SER A 21 3.68 31.14 2.82
N PHE A 22 3.61 31.92 3.90
CA PHE A 22 4.12 31.55 5.22
C PHE A 22 3.09 30.86 6.12
N CYS A 23 1.83 30.80 5.69
CA CYS A 23 0.75 30.18 6.46
C CYS A 23 0.58 28.68 6.14
N ASP A 24 0.30 27.91 7.18
CA ASP A 24 -0.11 26.51 7.08
C ASP A 24 -1.50 26.37 6.45
N VAL A 25 -1.79 25.19 5.88
CA VAL A 25 -3.09 24.86 5.26
C VAL A 25 -4.27 25.13 6.20
N ARG A 26 -4.15 24.83 7.49
CA ARG A 26 -5.22 25.08 8.48
C ARG A 26 -5.45 26.57 8.71
N THR A 27 -4.38 27.35 8.76
CA THR A 27 -4.43 28.81 8.93
C THR A 27 -5.06 29.47 7.72
N LEU A 28 -4.68 29.04 6.51
CA LEU A 28 -5.34 29.46 5.27
C LEU A 28 -6.83 29.11 5.28
N GLY A 29 -7.18 27.92 5.75
CA GLY A 29 -8.56 27.53 5.98
C GLY A 29 -9.35 28.50 6.84
N ARG A 30 -8.77 28.93 7.98
CA ARG A 30 -9.40 29.93 8.86
C ARG A 30 -9.48 31.31 8.21
N LEU A 31 -8.43 31.73 7.50
CA LEU A 31 -8.40 32.99 6.75
C LEU A 31 -9.49 33.06 5.68
N SER A 32 -9.83 31.93 5.06
CA SER A 32 -10.93 31.85 4.09
C SER A 32 -12.31 32.18 4.67
N CYS A 33 -12.46 32.11 5.99
CA CYS A 33 -13.69 32.44 6.70
C CYS A 33 -13.73 33.90 7.20
N VAL A 34 -12.63 34.65 7.09
CA VAL A 34 -12.54 36.02 7.63
C VAL A 34 -13.28 37.02 6.76
N CYS A 35 -13.07 37.00 5.44
CA CYS A 35 -13.72 37.92 4.52
C CYS A 35 -13.95 37.30 3.13
N ARG A 36 -14.91 37.86 2.36
CA ARG A 36 -15.25 37.38 1.01
C ARG A 36 -14.06 37.46 0.03
N ARG A 37 -13.20 38.47 0.16
CA ARG A 37 -12.00 38.64 -0.69
C ARG A 37 -10.98 37.53 -0.45
N PHE A 38 -10.67 37.21 0.81
CA PHE A 38 -9.79 36.08 1.13
C PHE A 38 -10.40 34.75 0.74
N ASN A 39 -11.71 34.57 0.91
CA ASN A 39 -12.40 33.39 0.41
C ASN A 39 -12.24 33.22 -1.11
N ALA A 40 -12.48 34.28 -1.88
CA ALA A 40 -12.34 34.27 -3.33
C ALA A 40 -10.88 34.04 -3.78
N PHE A 41 -9.92 34.65 -3.08
CA PHE A 41 -8.49 34.48 -3.35
C PHE A 41 -8.03 33.03 -3.05
N LEU A 42 -8.43 32.47 -1.92
CA LEU A 42 -8.05 31.12 -1.50
C LEU A 42 -8.78 30.02 -2.28
N LYS A 43 -9.79 30.35 -3.10
CA LYS A 43 -10.35 29.41 -4.08
C LYS A 43 -9.46 29.24 -5.32
N GLN A 44 -8.48 30.12 -5.54
CA GLN A 44 -7.61 30.05 -6.71
C GLN A 44 -6.59 28.92 -6.60
N SER A 45 -6.43 28.13 -7.67
CA SER A 45 -5.60 26.93 -7.69
C SER A 45 -4.10 27.21 -7.51
N TYR A 46 -3.60 28.36 -7.96
CA TYR A 46 -2.17 28.69 -7.90
C TYR A 46 -1.63 28.82 -6.46
N VAL A 47 -2.47 29.24 -5.50
CA VAL A 47 -2.13 29.33 -4.07
C VAL A 47 -1.73 27.96 -3.50
N TRP A 48 -2.39 26.91 -3.99
CA TRP A 48 -2.28 25.55 -3.47
C TRP A 48 -1.37 24.64 -4.30
N SER A 49 -1.01 25.06 -5.52
CA SER A 49 -0.21 24.28 -6.47
C SER A 49 1.17 23.86 -5.94
N GLN A 50 1.82 24.72 -5.15
CA GLN A 50 3.11 24.43 -4.51
C GLN A 50 2.95 23.61 -3.21
N ARG A 51 1.84 23.82 -2.50
CA ARG A 51 1.54 23.15 -1.21
C ARG A 51 1.10 21.70 -1.38
N SER A 52 0.35 21.43 -2.44
CA SER A 52 -0.16 20.08 -2.76
C SER A 52 0.92 19.09 -3.21
N ARG A 53 2.16 19.53 -3.40
CA ARG A 53 3.25 18.70 -3.96
C ARG A 53 3.75 17.63 -3.00
N ASN A 54 4.03 18.03 -1.76
CA ASN A 54 4.71 17.21 -0.74
C ASN A 54 3.86 17.09 0.52
N ILE A 55 2.60 16.71 0.32
CA ILE A 55 1.62 16.58 1.39
C ILE A 55 1.23 15.12 1.57
N VAL A 56 0.81 14.79 2.80
CA VAL A 56 0.58 13.41 3.23
C VAL A 56 -0.69 12.84 2.59
N ALA A 57 -0.60 11.59 2.13
CA ALA A 57 -1.65 10.69 1.63
C ALA A 57 -2.29 11.04 0.28
N THR A 58 -1.99 12.20 -0.30
CA THR A 58 -2.70 12.69 -1.50
C THR A 58 -1.81 12.85 -2.73
N ASN A 59 -0.70 12.11 -2.81
CA ASN A 59 0.20 12.20 -3.96
C ASN A 59 -0.41 11.53 -5.21
N GLN A 60 -0.96 12.34 -6.11
CA GLN A 60 -1.45 11.87 -7.42
C GLN A 60 -0.54 12.30 -8.59
N ARG A 61 0.70 12.67 -8.28
CA ARG A 61 1.70 12.99 -9.31
C ARG A 61 2.38 11.74 -9.85
N ASP A 62 2.52 10.74 -8.99
CA ASP A 62 2.97 9.43 -9.41
C ASP A 62 1.85 8.73 -10.20
N ARG A 63 2.19 8.24 -11.39
CA ARG A 63 1.30 7.51 -12.29
C ARG A 63 0.67 6.31 -11.59
N ARG A 64 1.40 5.61 -10.72
CA ARG A 64 0.90 4.43 -9.99
C ARG A 64 -0.25 4.78 -9.05
N ILE A 65 -0.16 5.93 -8.40
CA ILE A 65 -1.22 6.40 -7.50
C ILE A 65 -2.38 6.98 -8.30
N LEU A 66 -2.09 7.71 -9.38
CA LEU A 66 -3.13 8.24 -10.26
C LEU A 66 -3.98 7.10 -10.87
N GLN A 67 -3.34 6.02 -11.33
CA GLN A 67 -4.01 4.85 -11.90
C GLN A 67 -4.85 4.04 -10.90
N ARG A 68 -4.57 4.12 -9.59
CA ARG A 68 -5.39 3.46 -8.55
C ARG A 68 -6.41 4.40 -7.88
N SER A 69 -6.28 5.72 -8.10
CA SER A 69 -7.15 6.71 -7.48
C SER A 69 -8.47 6.76 -8.20
N LEU A 70 -9.58 6.57 -7.47
CA LEU A 70 -10.92 6.69 -8.05
C LEU A 70 -11.18 8.11 -8.57
N HIS A 71 -10.84 9.10 -7.73
CA HIS A 71 -11.07 10.53 -7.98
C HIS A 71 -9.76 11.28 -8.19
N VAL A 72 -9.71 12.18 -9.18
CA VAL A 72 -8.56 13.07 -9.40
C VAL A 72 -8.80 14.38 -8.68
N LEU A 73 -7.98 14.66 -7.65
CA LEU A 73 -8.18 15.81 -6.78
C LEU A 73 -7.45 17.05 -7.30
N GLU A 74 -8.09 18.20 -7.18
CA GLU A 74 -7.45 19.50 -7.39
C GLU A 74 -6.43 19.81 -6.29
N ALA A 75 -5.59 20.83 -6.51
CA ALA A 75 -4.56 21.23 -5.54
C ALA A 75 -5.14 21.62 -4.18
N VAL A 76 -6.31 22.28 -4.18
CA VAL A 76 -7.01 22.71 -2.96
C VAL A 76 -7.54 21.50 -2.21
N GLU A 77 -8.21 20.60 -2.93
CA GLU A 77 -8.79 19.37 -2.38
C GLU A 77 -7.72 18.46 -1.79
N LYS A 78 -6.59 18.27 -2.47
CA LYS A 78 -5.42 17.54 -1.93
C LYS A 78 -5.00 18.07 -0.57
N CYS A 79 -4.95 19.40 -0.41
CA CYS A 79 -4.55 20.02 0.85
C CYS A 79 -5.57 19.73 1.96
N TRP A 80 -6.87 19.89 1.67
CA TRP A 80 -7.94 19.63 2.64
C TRP A 80 -8.05 18.15 3.02
N GLN A 81 -7.92 17.28 2.03
CA GLN A 81 -7.96 15.85 2.21
C GLN A 81 -6.80 15.40 3.10
N SER A 82 -5.58 15.90 2.87
CA SER A 82 -4.43 15.64 3.74
C SER A 82 -4.66 16.10 5.19
N VAL A 83 -5.35 17.22 5.41
CA VAL A 83 -5.71 17.66 6.77
C VAL A 83 -6.64 16.66 7.46
N ARG A 84 -7.58 16.04 6.74
CA ARG A 84 -8.47 15.00 7.31
C ARG A 84 -7.71 13.74 7.68
N TRP A 85 -6.79 13.30 6.83
CA TRP A 85 -5.85 12.22 7.16
C TRP A 85 -5.11 12.54 8.46
N GLN A 86 -4.43 13.68 8.53
CA GLN A 86 -3.63 14.06 9.71
C GLN A 86 -4.46 14.23 10.99
N THR A 87 -5.67 14.77 10.88
CA THR A 87 -6.55 14.99 12.05
C THR A 87 -7.28 13.71 12.47
N GLY A 88 -7.43 12.74 11.57
CA GLY A 88 -8.22 11.54 11.77
C GLY A 88 -9.72 11.80 11.71
N ARG A 89 -10.16 12.69 10.81
CA ARG A 89 -11.58 12.86 10.48
C ARG A 89 -11.93 11.89 9.37
N TYR A 90 -12.56 10.77 9.72
CA TYR A 90 -12.95 9.74 8.78
C TYR A 90 -14.27 9.08 9.21
N GLU A 91 -14.92 8.42 8.26
CA GLU A 91 -16.07 7.55 8.49
C GLU A 91 -15.67 6.11 8.19
N GLU A 92 -15.91 5.20 9.13
CA GLU A 92 -15.67 3.77 8.94
C GLU A 92 -16.94 3.08 8.41
N LYS A 93 -16.79 2.34 7.30
CA LYS A 93 -17.82 1.43 6.77
C LYS A 93 -17.26 0.00 6.72
N VAL A 94 -18.01 -0.97 7.23
CA VAL A 94 -17.69 -2.39 7.07
C VAL A 94 -18.25 -2.84 5.73
N LEU A 95 -17.39 -3.23 4.80
CA LEU A 95 -17.78 -3.63 3.44
C LEU A 95 -18.14 -5.11 3.38
N LEU A 96 -17.34 -5.97 4.01
CA LEU A 96 -17.59 -7.41 4.10
C LEU A 96 -17.35 -7.87 5.52
N GLN A 97 -18.15 -8.83 5.98
CA GLN A 97 -17.97 -9.50 7.25
C GLN A 97 -18.13 -11.01 7.08
N HIS A 98 -17.29 -11.78 7.76
CA HIS A 98 -17.33 -13.23 7.78
C HIS A 98 -17.08 -13.79 9.19
N HIS A 99 -17.55 -15.01 9.42
CA HIS A 99 -17.43 -15.68 10.72
C HIS A 99 -16.07 -16.38 10.90
N THR A 100 -15.56 -16.94 9.81
CA THR A 100 -14.27 -17.62 9.72
C THR A 100 -13.12 -16.62 9.69
N MET A 101 -12.00 -16.95 10.31
CA MET A 101 -10.79 -16.13 10.26
C MET A 101 -9.97 -16.50 9.02
N TYR A 102 -9.59 -15.52 8.23
CA TYR A 102 -8.71 -15.67 7.07
C TYR A 102 -7.46 -14.78 7.19
N ILE A 103 -6.50 -15.01 6.31
CA ILE A 103 -5.34 -14.13 6.08
C ILE A 103 -5.55 -13.45 4.71
N PRO A 104 -6.44 -12.45 4.63
CA PRO A 104 -6.79 -11.83 3.36
C PRO A 104 -5.69 -10.92 2.82
N TRP A 105 -5.67 -10.83 1.50
CA TRP A 105 -4.86 -9.91 0.72
C TRP A 105 -5.75 -8.99 -0.12
N LEU A 106 -5.25 -7.80 -0.40
CA LEU A 106 -5.94 -6.78 -1.17
C LEU A 106 -5.11 -6.32 -2.35
N HIS A 107 -5.79 -6.02 -3.45
CA HIS A 107 -5.21 -5.25 -4.55
C HIS A 107 -6.20 -4.19 -5.01
N LEU A 108 -5.74 -2.94 -5.10
CA LEU A 108 -6.56 -1.79 -5.41
C LEU A 108 -6.23 -1.27 -6.80
N GLU A 109 -7.25 -1.23 -7.66
CA GLU A 109 -7.25 -0.55 -8.95
C GLU A 109 -8.23 0.63 -8.90
N ARG A 110 -8.31 1.41 -9.99
CA ARG A 110 -9.18 2.59 -10.07
C ARG A 110 -10.64 2.25 -9.74
N ASP A 111 -11.23 1.34 -10.52
CA ASP A 111 -12.66 1.03 -10.48
C ASP A 111 -12.94 -0.33 -9.83
N VAL A 112 -11.88 -1.03 -9.42
CA VAL A 112 -11.96 -2.41 -8.96
C VAL A 112 -11.19 -2.59 -7.65
N LEU A 113 -11.79 -3.35 -6.74
CA LEU A 113 -11.15 -3.86 -5.54
C LEU A 113 -11.08 -5.38 -5.59
N TRP A 114 -9.87 -5.93 -5.52
CA TRP A 114 -9.65 -7.37 -5.40
C TRP A 114 -9.44 -7.75 -3.94
N TYR A 115 -10.10 -8.82 -3.51
CA TYR A 115 -10.06 -9.32 -2.14
C TYR A 115 -9.90 -10.84 -2.11
N SER A 116 -8.92 -11.37 -1.39
CA SER A 116 -8.86 -12.81 -1.15
C SER A 116 -9.72 -13.20 0.06
N LYS A 117 -10.55 -14.22 -0.14
CA LYS A 117 -11.43 -14.80 0.88
C LYS A 117 -11.23 -16.31 0.88
N GLY A 118 -10.38 -16.78 1.78
CA GLY A 118 -9.95 -18.17 1.83
C GLY A 118 -9.37 -18.61 0.48
N ALA A 119 -9.84 -19.74 -0.06
CA ALA A 119 -9.34 -20.32 -1.32
C ALA A 119 -9.76 -19.58 -2.62
N VAL A 120 -10.44 -18.43 -2.50
CA VAL A 120 -11.04 -17.71 -3.62
C VAL A 120 -10.58 -16.27 -3.64
N ILE A 121 -10.38 -15.71 -4.83
CA ILE A 121 -10.13 -14.27 -5.02
C ILE A 121 -11.40 -13.66 -5.63
N LEU A 122 -11.91 -12.59 -5.02
CA LEU A 122 -13.11 -11.88 -5.41
C LEU A 122 -12.75 -10.54 -6.05
N LYS A 123 -13.48 -10.17 -7.10
CA LYS A 123 -13.41 -8.87 -7.76
C LYS A 123 -14.68 -8.08 -7.47
N PHE A 124 -14.54 -6.88 -6.94
CA PHE A 124 -15.65 -5.96 -6.67
C PHE A 124 -15.50 -4.69 -7.49
N GLU A 125 -16.62 -4.15 -7.97
CA GLU A 125 -16.69 -2.80 -8.50
C GLU A 125 -16.59 -1.78 -7.36
N ARG A 126 -15.88 -0.68 -7.58
CA ARG A 126 -15.80 0.47 -6.67
C ARG A 126 -16.82 1.51 -7.10
N LEU A 127 -17.75 1.82 -6.22
CA LEU A 127 -18.74 2.88 -6.42
C LEU A 127 -18.12 4.26 -6.19
N GLU A 128 -18.79 5.31 -6.65
CA GLU A 128 -18.30 6.71 -6.53
C GLU A 128 -18.02 7.14 -5.10
N ASP A 129 -18.75 6.60 -4.12
CA ASP A 129 -18.56 6.88 -2.70
C ASP A 129 -17.42 6.05 -2.07
N GLY A 130 -16.71 5.26 -2.87
CA GLY A 130 -15.63 4.36 -2.47
C GLY A 130 -16.09 3.01 -1.96
N THR A 131 -17.38 2.78 -1.74
CA THR A 131 -17.88 1.46 -1.32
C THR A 131 -17.79 0.44 -2.45
N ILE A 132 -18.03 -0.82 -2.12
CA ILE A 132 -18.06 -1.90 -3.11
C ILE A 132 -19.49 -2.16 -3.55
N GLY A 133 -19.67 -2.55 -4.81
CA GLY A 133 -20.95 -3.06 -5.29
C GLY A 133 -21.41 -4.30 -4.51
N GLU A 134 -22.72 -4.46 -4.34
CA GLU A 134 -23.30 -5.63 -3.64
C GLU A 134 -22.99 -6.94 -4.36
N ASN A 135 -22.87 -6.89 -5.68
CA ASN A 135 -22.59 -8.05 -6.52
C ASN A 135 -21.09 -8.22 -6.75
N VAL A 136 -20.63 -9.46 -6.64
CA VAL A 136 -19.27 -9.84 -7.01
C VAL A 136 -19.17 -9.88 -8.54
N LEU A 137 -18.25 -9.10 -9.12
CA LEU A 137 -18.03 -9.08 -10.58
C LEU A 137 -17.42 -10.40 -11.08
N LEU A 138 -16.36 -10.86 -10.41
CA LEU A 138 -15.67 -12.11 -10.75
C LEU A 138 -15.26 -12.87 -9.50
N THR A 139 -15.34 -14.20 -9.59
CA THR A 139 -14.93 -15.13 -8.53
C THR A 139 -13.87 -16.07 -9.09
N LEU A 140 -12.61 -15.82 -8.77
CA LEU A 140 -11.48 -16.64 -9.21
C LEU A 140 -11.36 -17.86 -8.31
N ARG A 141 -11.72 -19.02 -8.85
CA ARG A 141 -11.61 -20.31 -8.17
C ARG A 141 -10.44 -21.10 -8.76
N GLY A 142 -9.84 -21.96 -7.95
CA GLY A 142 -8.74 -22.82 -8.39
C GLY A 142 -7.97 -23.42 -7.24
N HIS A 143 -7.68 -22.64 -6.19
CA HIS A 143 -6.96 -23.15 -5.03
C HIS A 143 -7.84 -24.07 -4.16
N ARG A 144 -7.19 -25.00 -3.45
CA ARG A 144 -7.83 -25.91 -2.48
C ARG A 144 -7.78 -25.38 -1.05
N ASP A 145 -6.89 -24.43 -0.80
CA ASP A 145 -6.67 -23.82 0.51
C ASP A 145 -6.47 -22.30 0.35
N ASP A 146 -6.37 -21.60 1.46
CA ASP A 146 -6.38 -20.14 1.54
C ASP A 146 -5.32 -19.47 0.64
N VAL A 147 -5.74 -18.40 -0.06
CA VAL A 147 -4.86 -17.56 -0.87
C VAL A 147 -4.32 -16.42 -0.01
N GLY A 148 -3.11 -16.63 0.52
CA GLY A 148 -2.45 -15.67 1.41
C GLY A 148 -1.90 -14.43 0.69
N HIS A 149 -1.58 -14.53 -0.60
CA HIS A 149 -1.05 -13.42 -1.39
C HIS A 149 -1.34 -13.59 -2.88
N PHE A 150 -1.72 -12.50 -3.53
CA PHE A 150 -1.89 -12.44 -4.98
C PHE A 150 -1.45 -11.08 -5.53
N VAL A 151 -1.14 -11.05 -6.82
CA VAL A 151 -0.75 -9.83 -7.54
C VAL A 151 -1.57 -9.72 -8.82
N CYS A 152 -2.16 -8.55 -9.05
CA CYS A 152 -2.75 -8.19 -10.33
C CYS A 152 -1.84 -7.16 -11.02
N LYS A 153 -1.41 -7.47 -12.24
CA LYS A 153 -0.72 -6.53 -13.15
C LYS A 153 -1.18 -6.87 -14.58
N ASN A 154 -1.02 -6.00 -15.57
CA ASN A 154 -1.15 -6.31 -17.01
C ASN A 154 -2.32 -7.26 -17.42
N GLY A 155 -3.49 -7.17 -16.80
CA GLY A 155 -4.65 -8.03 -17.10
C GLY A 155 -4.54 -9.48 -16.60
N LEU A 156 -3.55 -9.83 -15.78
CA LEU A 156 -3.39 -11.15 -15.17
C LEU A 156 -3.35 -11.06 -13.64
N VAL A 157 -4.06 -11.99 -13.01
CA VAL A 157 -4.00 -12.22 -11.56
C VAL A 157 -3.17 -13.47 -11.31
N VAL A 158 -2.15 -13.36 -10.47
CA VAL A 158 -1.30 -14.48 -10.06
C VAL A 158 -1.47 -14.70 -8.56
N GLY A 159 -1.92 -15.89 -8.16
CA GLY A 159 -2.20 -16.24 -6.77
C GLY A 159 -1.35 -17.43 -6.28
N GLY A 160 -0.87 -17.33 -5.05
CA GLY A 160 -0.24 -18.42 -4.32
C GLY A 160 -1.16 -18.95 -3.24
N GLY A 161 -1.41 -20.26 -3.25
CA GLY A 161 -2.22 -20.93 -2.24
C GLY A 161 -1.38 -21.49 -1.09
N ASN A 162 -2.02 -21.64 0.07
CA ASN A 162 -1.47 -22.37 1.22
C ASN A 162 -1.30 -23.87 0.93
N ASP A 163 -1.99 -24.39 -0.09
CA ASP A 163 -1.85 -25.74 -0.64
C ASP A 163 -0.57 -25.94 -1.48
N GLY A 164 0.26 -24.90 -1.63
CA GLY A 164 1.49 -24.96 -2.44
C GLY A 164 1.24 -24.86 -3.95
N SER A 165 0.02 -24.55 -4.38
CA SER A 165 -0.33 -24.38 -5.79
C SER A 165 -0.17 -22.93 -6.25
N LEU A 166 0.16 -22.78 -7.53
CA LEU A 166 0.25 -21.49 -8.22
C LEU A 166 -0.85 -21.43 -9.27
N CYS A 167 -1.74 -20.46 -9.18
CA CYS A 167 -2.80 -20.25 -10.18
C CYS A 167 -2.65 -18.87 -10.82
N ILE A 168 -2.98 -18.79 -12.11
CA ILE A 168 -2.97 -17.58 -12.93
C ILE A 168 -4.33 -17.48 -13.62
N TRP A 169 -4.97 -16.33 -13.49
CA TRP A 169 -6.27 -16.04 -14.10
C TRP A 169 -6.20 -14.80 -14.99
N SER A 170 -7.11 -14.74 -15.96
CA SER A 170 -7.43 -13.52 -16.70
C SER A 170 -8.19 -12.55 -15.79
N ALA A 171 -7.75 -11.30 -15.70
CA ALA A 171 -8.40 -10.28 -14.88
C ALA A 171 -9.72 -9.78 -15.48
N GLU A 172 -9.90 -9.95 -16.80
CA GLU A 172 -11.09 -9.53 -17.54
C GLU A 172 -12.19 -10.61 -17.50
N GLU A 173 -11.85 -11.85 -17.84
CA GLU A 173 -12.81 -12.96 -17.94
C GLU A 173 -12.97 -13.74 -16.63
N GLY A 174 -11.96 -13.67 -15.75
CA GLY A 174 -11.86 -14.54 -14.58
C GLY A 174 -11.54 -16.00 -14.91
N SER A 175 -11.23 -16.30 -16.17
CA SER A 175 -10.85 -17.64 -16.64
C SER A 175 -9.51 -18.05 -16.06
N LEU A 176 -9.39 -19.31 -15.64
CA LEU A 176 -8.12 -19.90 -15.17
C LEU A 176 -7.23 -20.15 -16.39
N VAL A 177 -6.19 -19.32 -16.56
CA VAL A 177 -5.25 -19.39 -17.69
C VAL A 177 -4.23 -20.49 -17.48
N HIS A 178 -3.73 -20.62 -16.24
CA HIS A 178 -2.72 -21.60 -15.89
C HIS A 178 -2.84 -21.99 -14.42
N CYS A 179 -2.67 -23.27 -14.13
CA CYS A 179 -2.55 -23.76 -12.76
C CYS A 179 -1.45 -24.80 -12.68
N ARG A 180 -0.58 -24.64 -11.68
CA ARG A 180 0.42 -25.62 -11.32
C ARG A 180 0.23 -26.09 -9.89
N TRP A 181 -0.28 -27.31 -9.79
CA TRP A 181 -0.34 -28.08 -8.56
C TRP A 181 1.07 -28.48 -8.12
N HIS A 182 1.33 -28.49 -6.80
CA HIS A 182 2.62 -28.85 -6.21
C HIS A 182 3.80 -28.02 -6.74
N CYS A 183 3.59 -26.72 -6.92
CA CYS A 183 4.65 -25.77 -7.27
C CYS A 183 5.72 -25.73 -6.18
N ASN A 184 5.28 -25.69 -4.92
CA ASN A 184 6.12 -25.80 -3.73
C ASN A 184 5.63 -26.93 -2.83
N SER A 185 6.51 -27.40 -1.94
CA SER A 185 6.18 -28.51 -1.03
C SER A 185 5.36 -28.07 0.19
N LYS A 186 5.30 -26.75 0.44
CA LYS A 186 4.52 -26.11 1.51
C LYS A 186 3.82 -24.86 0.97
N ALA A 187 3.06 -24.20 1.85
CA ALA A 187 2.35 -22.95 1.57
C ALA A 187 3.21 -21.91 0.85
N ILE A 188 2.60 -21.25 -0.14
CA ILE A 188 3.18 -20.11 -0.84
C ILE A 188 2.71 -18.84 -0.12
N ASN A 189 3.63 -18.19 0.59
CA ASN A 189 3.29 -17.01 1.38
C ASN A 189 3.27 -15.73 0.55
N SER A 190 4.03 -15.69 -0.55
CA SER A 190 4.11 -14.51 -1.40
C SER A 190 4.44 -14.89 -2.83
N VAL A 191 3.85 -14.13 -3.75
CA VAL A 191 4.04 -14.29 -5.19
C VAL A 191 4.21 -12.91 -5.79
N ASP A 192 5.11 -12.80 -6.75
CA ASP A 192 5.17 -11.64 -7.64
C ASP A 192 5.48 -12.11 -9.06
N TYR A 193 5.17 -11.28 -10.03
CA TYR A 193 5.43 -11.58 -11.41
C TYR A 193 5.79 -10.32 -12.21
N ARG A 194 6.60 -10.54 -13.26
CA ARG A 194 7.01 -9.51 -14.20
C ARG A 194 7.15 -10.11 -15.58
N ARG A 195 6.41 -9.55 -16.55
CA ARG A 195 6.35 -10.06 -17.93
C ARG A 195 5.98 -11.56 -17.90
N ASN A 196 6.89 -12.43 -18.33
CA ASN A 196 6.69 -13.87 -18.38
C ASN A 196 7.41 -14.60 -17.24
N VAL A 197 7.86 -13.91 -16.20
CA VAL A 197 8.56 -14.52 -15.05
C VAL A 197 7.68 -14.41 -13.82
N VAL A 198 7.38 -15.54 -13.20
CA VAL A 198 6.67 -15.62 -11.93
C VAL A 198 7.64 -16.10 -10.87
N VAL A 199 7.60 -15.49 -9.70
CA VAL A 199 8.41 -15.89 -8.56
C VAL A 199 7.50 -16.27 -7.41
N THR A 200 7.73 -17.45 -6.83
CA THR A 200 6.98 -17.94 -5.68
C THR A 200 7.91 -18.10 -4.48
N GLY A 201 7.54 -17.48 -3.36
CA GLY A 201 8.21 -17.64 -2.06
C GLY A 201 7.40 -18.55 -1.15
N SER A 202 8.02 -19.61 -0.65
CA SER A 202 7.33 -20.64 0.14
C SER A 202 7.89 -20.81 1.54
N GLN A 203 7.02 -21.34 2.41
CA GLN A 203 7.39 -21.87 3.73
C GLN A 203 8.34 -23.08 3.64
N ASP A 204 8.54 -23.67 2.46
CA ASP A 204 9.51 -24.75 2.24
C ASP A 204 10.98 -24.29 2.22
N ARG A 205 11.20 -22.99 2.43
CA ARG A 205 12.50 -22.32 2.48
C ARG A 205 13.16 -22.10 1.13
N THR A 206 12.37 -22.19 0.06
CA THR A 206 12.82 -21.94 -1.30
C THR A 206 12.06 -20.79 -1.95
N VAL A 207 12.75 -20.11 -2.85
CA VAL A 207 12.14 -19.23 -3.84
C VAL A 207 12.29 -19.87 -5.20
N LYS A 208 11.19 -20.09 -5.91
CA LYS A 208 11.20 -20.69 -7.24
C LYS A 208 10.87 -19.65 -8.29
N VAL A 209 11.68 -19.65 -9.35
CA VAL A 209 11.51 -18.74 -10.49
C VAL A 209 11.02 -19.54 -11.69
N TRP A 210 9.84 -19.17 -12.18
CA TRP A 210 9.12 -19.84 -13.25
C TRP A 210 9.08 -18.95 -14.48
N LYS A 211 9.34 -19.53 -15.64
CA LYS A 211 9.12 -18.88 -16.93
C LYS A 211 7.80 -19.37 -17.52
N LEU A 212 6.92 -18.43 -17.83
CA LEU A 212 5.66 -18.66 -18.52
C LEU A 212 5.87 -18.61 -20.03
N SER A 213 5.38 -19.62 -20.72
CA SER A 213 5.36 -19.70 -22.18
C SER A 213 3.98 -20.19 -22.62
N GLY A 214 3.07 -19.24 -22.86
CA GLY A 214 1.66 -19.53 -23.08
C GLY A 214 1.03 -20.19 -21.85
N GLN A 215 0.45 -21.37 -22.03
CA GLN A 215 -0.15 -22.17 -20.95
C GLN A 215 0.84 -23.10 -20.23
N THR A 216 2.13 -23.02 -20.54
CA THR A 216 3.14 -23.85 -19.88
C THR A 216 4.02 -23.02 -18.95
N SER A 217 4.34 -23.59 -17.79
CA SER A 217 5.31 -23.01 -16.86
C SER A 217 6.52 -23.93 -16.74
N ILE A 218 7.70 -23.39 -17.04
CA ILE A 218 8.98 -24.10 -16.92
C ILE A 218 9.68 -23.57 -15.68
N LEU A 219 10.18 -24.48 -14.82
CA LEU A 219 11.03 -24.09 -13.70
C LEU A 219 12.36 -23.60 -14.27
N GLY A 220 12.66 -22.31 -14.09
CA GLY A 220 13.94 -21.75 -14.50
C GLY A 220 15.04 -22.20 -13.55
N TYR A 221 14.88 -21.87 -12.27
CA TYR A 221 15.81 -22.27 -11.21
C TYR A 221 15.16 -22.09 -9.83
N THR A 222 15.82 -22.63 -8.80
CA THR A 222 15.40 -22.56 -7.40
C THR A 222 16.50 -21.89 -6.58
N ILE A 223 16.12 -20.91 -5.76
CA ILE A 223 17.01 -20.24 -4.81
C ILE A 223 16.75 -20.83 -3.42
N PRO A 224 17.74 -21.49 -2.79
CA PRO A 224 17.62 -21.95 -1.42
C PRO A 224 17.91 -20.78 -0.45
N ILE A 225 16.89 -20.33 0.29
CA ILE A 225 17.01 -19.27 1.30
C ILE A 225 17.38 -19.83 2.67
N TRP A 226 17.10 -21.13 2.91
CA TRP A 226 17.34 -21.83 4.17
C TRP A 226 16.54 -21.31 5.38
N ASP A 227 15.60 -20.40 5.14
CA ASP A 227 14.59 -19.92 6.08
C ASP A 227 13.23 -19.73 5.39
N ARG A 228 12.14 -19.73 6.15
CA ARG A 228 10.78 -19.59 5.62
C ARG A 228 10.66 -18.25 4.91
N VAL A 229 10.24 -18.27 3.64
CA VAL A 229 10.04 -17.06 2.86
C VAL A 229 8.67 -16.50 3.18
N CYS A 230 8.60 -15.26 3.63
CA CYS A 230 7.36 -14.57 3.98
C CYS A 230 6.92 -13.60 2.89
N SER A 231 7.87 -12.94 2.21
CA SER A 231 7.56 -11.96 1.18
C SER A 231 8.54 -12.02 0.01
N VAL A 232 8.05 -11.76 -1.19
CA VAL A 232 8.85 -11.66 -2.40
C VAL A 232 8.39 -10.44 -3.20
N ALA A 233 9.34 -9.67 -3.72
CA ALA A 233 9.03 -8.53 -4.59
C ALA A 233 10.06 -8.39 -5.72
N ILE A 234 9.56 -8.17 -6.94
CA ILE A 234 10.37 -7.87 -8.12
C ILE A 234 10.36 -6.36 -8.34
N LEU A 235 11.54 -5.77 -8.48
CA LEU A 235 11.65 -4.36 -8.82
C LEU A 235 11.31 -4.13 -10.30
N GLU A 236 10.49 -3.12 -10.60
CA GLU A 236 9.90 -2.91 -11.94
C GLU A 236 10.93 -2.59 -13.02
N ASN A 237 12.06 -1.98 -12.65
CA ASN A 237 13.10 -1.57 -13.59
C ASN A 237 14.37 -2.41 -13.44
N SER A 238 14.79 -2.76 -12.23
CA SER A 238 16.00 -3.52 -11.98
C SER A 238 15.76 -5.02 -12.15
N ARG A 239 16.80 -5.76 -12.53
CA ARG A 239 16.77 -7.24 -12.63
C ARG A 239 16.86 -7.87 -11.23
N VAL A 240 16.33 -7.20 -10.21
CA VAL A 240 16.54 -7.55 -8.81
C VAL A 240 15.27 -8.13 -8.22
N LEU A 241 15.44 -9.26 -7.57
CA LEU A 241 14.45 -9.96 -6.77
C LEU A 241 14.76 -9.73 -5.30
N LEU A 242 13.78 -9.26 -4.54
CA LEU A 242 13.87 -9.08 -3.10
C LEU A 242 13.13 -10.20 -2.39
N THR A 243 13.72 -10.70 -1.31
CA THR A 243 13.13 -11.78 -0.50
C THR A 243 13.16 -11.39 0.97
N GLY A 244 12.01 -11.45 1.61
CA GLY A 244 11.83 -11.36 3.06
C GLY A 244 11.65 -12.75 3.66
N SER A 245 12.49 -13.13 4.62
CA SER A 245 12.40 -14.38 5.36
C SER A 245 11.93 -14.15 6.80
N ALA A 246 11.61 -15.23 7.50
CA ALA A 246 11.18 -15.19 8.90
C ALA A 246 12.28 -14.79 9.90
N GLY A 247 13.52 -14.54 9.46
CA GLY A 247 14.66 -14.18 10.32
C GLY A 247 15.03 -15.27 11.31
N CYS A 248 14.72 -16.53 10.98
CA CYS A 248 15.06 -17.70 11.77
C CYS A 248 16.27 -18.40 11.11
N ASN A 249 17.08 -19.14 11.89
CA ASN A 249 18.23 -19.91 11.38
C ASN A 249 19.48 -19.11 10.98
N GLY A 250 19.63 -17.87 11.48
CA GLY A 250 20.87 -17.09 11.31
C GLY A 250 21.10 -16.55 9.89
N VAL A 251 20.11 -16.68 9.00
CA VAL A 251 20.13 -16.06 7.67
C VAL A 251 19.62 -14.62 7.80
N SER A 252 20.22 -13.70 7.05
CA SER A 252 19.74 -12.32 6.96
C SER A 252 18.28 -12.31 6.46
N PRO A 253 17.34 -11.69 7.18
CA PRO A 253 15.92 -11.76 6.85
C PRO A 253 15.55 -11.01 5.57
N LEU A 254 16.40 -10.13 5.06
CA LEU A 254 16.18 -9.40 3.82
C LEU A 254 17.36 -9.59 2.88
N GLN A 255 17.11 -10.17 1.72
CA GLN A 255 18.13 -10.49 0.72
C GLN A 255 17.69 -10.02 -0.67
N ALA A 256 18.69 -9.67 -1.49
CA ALA A 256 18.51 -9.29 -2.88
C ALA A 256 19.26 -10.27 -3.79
N PHE A 257 18.59 -10.70 -4.85
CA PHE A 257 19.08 -11.66 -5.84
C PHE A 257 18.94 -11.08 -7.25
N ASP A 258 19.79 -11.53 -8.17
CA ASP A 258 19.61 -11.25 -9.59
C ASP A 258 18.56 -12.20 -10.18
N LEU A 259 17.46 -11.64 -10.69
CA LEU A 259 16.29 -12.35 -11.20
C LEU A 259 16.59 -13.25 -12.40
N ALA A 260 17.71 -13.07 -13.11
CA ALA A 260 18.01 -13.96 -14.22
C ALA A 260 19.00 -15.07 -13.91
N SER A 261 20.00 -14.80 -13.09
CA SER A 261 20.99 -15.80 -12.72
C SER A 261 20.61 -16.54 -11.44
N GLY A 262 19.69 -16.00 -10.64
CA GLY A 262 19.41 -16.49 -9.29
C GLY A 262 20.54 -16.23 -8.30
N ARG A 263 21.57 -15.47 -8.71
CA ARG A 263 22.75 -15.22 -7.88
C ARG A 263 22.42 -14.22 -6.78
N HIS A 264 22.87 -14.53 -5.57
CA HIS A 264 22.78 -13.59 -4.44
C HIS A 264 23.61 -12.34 -4.72
N ILE A 265 22.97 -11.17 -4.63
CA ILE A 265 23.62 -9.86 -4.81
C ILE A 265 24.12 -9.36 -3.45
N THR A 266 23.21 -9.18 -2.50
CA THR A 266 23.53 -8.65 -1.18
C THR A 266 22.45 -9.00 -0.16
N ALA A 267 22.87 -9.15 1.10
CA ALA A 267 21.98 -9.08 2.24
C ALA A 267 21.77 -7.61 2.63
N LEU A 268 20.56 -7.24 3.01
CA LEU A 268 20.24 -5.88 3.46
C LEU A 268 20.27 -5.81 4.99
N GLY A 269 21.26 -5.09 5.52
CA GLY A 269 21.54 -4.95 6.95
C GLY A 269 22.34 -6.11 7.55
N THR A 270 23.10 -5.81 8.61
CA THR A 270 24.07 -6.74 9.22
C THR A 270 23.84 -6.99 10.72
N SER A 271 22.71 -6.54 11.29
CA SER A 271 22.45 -6.58 12.74
C SER A 271 20.99 -6.86 13.08
N HIS A 272 20.34 -7.76 12.33
CA HIS A 272 18.96 -8.16 12.62
C HIS A 272 18.94 -9.09 13.83
N ARG A 273 17.98 -8.89 14.75
CA ARG A 273 17.79 -9.80 15.88
C ARG A 273 17.28 -11.14 15.37
N ASN A 274 17.62 -12.24 16.05
CA ASN A 274 16.97 -13.52 15.74
C ASN A 274 15.45 -13.38 15.90
N GLY A 275 14.69 -13.82 14.89
CA GLY A 275 13.24 -13.63 14.83
C GLY A 275 12.78 -12.28 14.24
N ALA A 276 13.70 -11.43 13.78
CA ALA A 276 13.39 -10.21 13.03
C ALA A 276 12.94 -10.53 11.58
N GLY A 277 11.87 -11.32 11.45
CA GLY A 277 11.37 -11.73 10.15
C GLY A 277 10.72 -10.57 9.41
N VAL A 278 10.92 -10.51 8.10
CA VAL A 278 10.32 -9.52 7.19
C VAL A 278 9.06 -10.11 6.58
N LEU A 279 7.91 -9.59 7.00
CA LEU A 279 6.59 -10.04 6.57
C LEU A 279 6.17 -9.44 5.22
N HIS A 280 6.62 -8.22 4.91
CA HIS A 280 6.29 -7.57 3.65
C HIS A 280 7.46 -6.71 3.16
N VAL A 281 7.82 -6.93 1.89
CA VAL A 281 8.78 -6.12 1.15
C VAL A 281 8.02 -5.37 0.06
N TYR A 282 8.11 -4.05 0.08
CA TYR A 282 7.42 -3.19 -0.87
C TYR A 282 8.41 -2.37 -1.69
N PRO A 283 8.46 -2.52 -3.02
CA PRO A 283 9.31 -1.70 -3.87
C PRO A 283 8.72 -0.30 -4.03
N GLU A 284 9.41 0.71 -3.50
CA GLU A 284 8.96 2.09 -3.56
C GLU A 284 9.35 2.74 -4.88
N SER A 285 10.62 2.59 -5.25
CA SER A 285 11.23 3.09 -6.46
C SER A 285 12.15 2.02 -7.06
N PRO A 286 12.75 2.23 -8.24
CA PRO A 286 13.68 1.26 -8.83
C PRO A 286 14.87 0.86 -7.95
N ILE A 287 15.21 1.70 -6.96
CA ILE A 287 16.36 1.53 -6.06
C ILE A 287 15.97 1.51 -4.58
N GLU A 288 14.82 2.07 -4.21
CA GLU A 288 14.35 2.13 -2.83
C GLU A 288 13.24 1.13 -2.57
N LEU A 289 13.25 0.58 -1.36
CA LEU A 289 12.25 -0.37 -0.91
C LEU A 289 11.95 -0.16 0.58
N LEU A 290 10.73 -0.51 0.95
CA LEU A 290 10.28 -0.58 2.33
C LEU A 290 10.24 -2.04 2.78
N SER A 291 10.66 -2.30 4.00
CA SER A 291 10.52 -3.60 4.65
C SER A 291 9.82 -3.44 5.98
N CYS A 292 8.94 -4.37 6.33
CA CYS A 292 8.34 -4.44 7.66
C CYS A 292 8.18 -5.89 8.13
N GLY A 293 8.06 -6.09 9.43
CA GLY A 293 7.82 -7.43 9.96
C GLY A 293 7.76 -7.55 11.47
N TYR A 294 8.30 -8.65 12.00
CA TYR A 294 8.20 -9.02 13.42
C TYR A 294 9.07 -8.17 14.34
N ASP A 295 10.06 -7.48 13.80
CA ASP A 295 10.93 -6.62 14.58
C ASP A 295 10.35 -5.24 14.84
N THR A 296 9.06 -5.03 14.60
CA THR A 296 8.28 -3.82 14.92
C THR A 296 8.70 -2.54 14.18
N PHE A 297 9.78 -2.63 13.39
CA PHE A 297 10.27 -1.53 12.55
C PHE A 297 9.72 -1.61 11.13
N ILE A 298 9.43 -0.43 10.59
CA ILE A 298 9.37 -0.19 9.15
C ILE A 298 10.71 0.42 8.77
N ARG A 299 11.38 -0.13 7.75
CA ARG A 299 12.67 0.39 7.27
C ARG A 299 12.60 0.77 5.81
N LEU A 300 13.21 1.90 5.49
CA LEU A 300 13.51 2.33 4.14
C LEU A 300 14.96 1.96 3.81
N TRP A 301 15.14 1.29 2.68
CA TRP A 301 16.45 0.89 2.18
C TRP A 301 16.68 1.50 0.81
N ASP A 302 17.94 1.82 0.55
CA ASP A 302 18.44 2.12 -0.79
C ASP A 302 19.41 1.00 -1.18
N LEU A 303 19.16 0.36 -2.31
CA LEU A 303 19.98 -0.75 -2.80
C LEU A 303 21.43 -0.34 -3.09
N ARG A 304 21.72 0.94 -3.29
CA ARG A 304 23.09 1.46 -3.43
C ARG A 304 23.86 1.38 -2.10
N CYS A 305 23.16 1.38 -0.98
CA CYS A 305 23.69 1.43 0.38
C CYS A 305 23.18 0.24 1.21
N ALA A 306 23.44 -0.98 0.74
CA ALA A 306 22.89 -2.22 1.31
C ALA A 306 23.21 -2.49 2.79
N THR A 307 24.26 -1.86 3.34
CA THR A 307 24.74 -2.14 4.70
C THR A 307 23.88 -1.54 5.80
N LYS A 308 23.23 -0.39 5.56
CA LYS A 308 22.43 0.33 6.58
C LYS A 308 21.12 0.81 5.99
N CYS A 309 20.04 0.72 6.76
CA CYS A 309 18.78 1.34 6.37
C CYS A 309 18.93 2.87 6.35
N VAL A 310 18.31 3.51 5.35
CA VAL A 310 18.28 4.96 5.20
C VAL A 310 17.48 5.57 6.35
N ARG A 311 16.35 4.94 6.70
CA ARG A 311 15.48 5.36 7.79
C ARG A 311 14.76 4.16 8.40
N ALA A 312 14.46 4.27 9.69
CA ALA A 312 13.66 3.30 10.42
C ALA A 312 12.58 4.03 11.24
N TRP A 313 11.40 3.44 11.30
CA TRP A 313 10.27 3.90 12.11
C TRP A 313 9.84 2.74 13.00
N GLU A 314 9.90 2.92 14.31
CA GLU A 314 9.51 1.91 15.30
C GLU A 314 8.03 2.05 15.64
N ASP A 315 7.32 0.93 15.71
CA ASP A 315 5.96 0.94 16.22
C ASP A 315 5.95 1.36 17.71
N PRO A 316 5.21 2.43 18.10
CA PRO A 316 5.21 2.91 19.48
C PRO A 316 4.68 1.91 20.51
N HIS A 317 4.00 0.85 20.05
CA HIS A 317 3.39 -0.18 20.89
C HIS A 317 4.08 -1.54 20.75
N ASP A 318 5.28 -1.58 20.16
CA ASP A 318 6.08 -2.80 19.99
C ASP A 318 5.27 -3.94 19.33
N SER A 319 4.47 -3.57 18.32
CA SER A 319 3.60 -4.50 17.60
C SER A 319 4.23 -4.87 16.25
N ALA A 320 4.15 -6.16 15.88
CA ALA A 320 4.61 -6.61 14.57
C ALA A 320 3.81 -5.95 13.44
N VAL A 321 4.47 -5.69 12.31
CA VAL A 321 3.90 -5.00 11.15
C VAL A 321 3.75 -5.98 10.00
N TYR A 322 2.50 -6.26 9.62
CA TYR A 322 2.16 -7.26 8.59
C TYR A 322 2.26 -6.72 7.17
N CYS A 323 1.83 -5.47 6.96
CA CYS A 323 1.77 -4.88 5.64
C CYS A 323 2.12 -3.39 5.67
N VAL A 324 2.57 -2.90 4.53
CA VAL A 324 2.92 -1.50 4.29
C VAL A 324 2.37 -1.07 2.94
N ALA A 325 1.84 0.15 2.85
CA ALA A 325 1.58 0.80 1.57
C ALA A 325 2.11 2.24 1.59
N THR A 326 2.40 2.78 0.41
CA THR A 326 2.91 4.15 0.25
C THR A 326 2.17 4.87 -0.88
N ASP A 327 2.32 6.19 -0.89
CA ASP A 327 1.94 7.08 -1.98
C ASP A 327 3.12 7.35 -2.92
N HIS A 328 4.24 6.64 -2.76
CA HIS A 328 5.51 6.84 -3.49
C HIS A 328 6.08 8.27 -3.38
N ASN A 329 5.70 9.01 -2.33
CA ASN A 329 6.27 10.30 -2.01
C ASN A 329 6.59 10.37 -0.52
N VAL A 330 5.72 10.97 0.30
CA VAL A 330 6.01 11.24 1.70
C VAL A 330 5.32 10.24 2.64
N THR A 331 4.26 9.57 2.19
CA THR A 331 3.39 8.80 3.07
C THR A 331 3.75 7.33 3.10
N VAL A 332 3.76 6.78 4.31
CA VAL A 332 3.79 5.35 4.56
C VAL A 332 2.64 5.01 5.49
N LEU A 333 1.85 4.01 5.14
CA LEU A 333 0.84 3.39 5.99
C LEU A 333 1.32 2.02 6.40
N SER A 334 1.11 1.66 7.66
CA SER A 334 1.49 0.35 8.19
C SER A 334 0.35 -0.32 8.94
N GLY A 335 0.11 -1.59 8.62
CA GLY A 335 -0.88 -2.43 9.29
C GLY A 335 -0.20 -3.28 10.37
N THR A 336 -0.70 -3.18 11.60
CA THR A 336 -0.09 -3.86 12.75
C THR A 336 -0.83 -5.10 13.18
N SER A 337 -0.14 -5.95 13.97
CA SER A 337 -0.61 -7.26 14.40
C SER A 337 -1.73 -7.24 15.43
N ARG A 338 -1.95 -6.10 16.09
CA ARG A 338 -2.89 -5.97 17.20
C ARG A 338 -3.87 -4.83 16.96
N TYR A 339 -5.08 -5.04 17.42
CA TYR A 339 -6.18 -4.08 17.55
C TYR A 339 -6.62 -3.40 16.25
N GLY A 340 -6.36 -4.01 15.09
CA GLY A 340 -6.74 -3.45 13.80
C GLY A 340 -6.12 -2.07 13.54
N VAL A 341 -4.95 -1.80 14.11
CA VAL A 341 -4.36 -0.45 14.06
C VAL A 341 -3.59 -0.27 12.77
N VAL A 342 -3.99 0.77 12.02
CA VAL A 342 -3.24 1.32 10.90
C VAL A 342 -2.56 2.61 11.34
N ARG A 343 -1.27 2.76 11.04
CA ARG A 343 -0.51 3.98 11.37
C ARG A 343 -0.13 4.74 10.12
N LEU A 344 -0.30 6.05 10.18
CA LEU A 344 0.13 7.01 9.18
C LEU A 344 1.47 7.60 9.56
N TRP A 345 2.44 7.46 8.67
CA TRP A 345 3.78 7.98 8.81
C TRP A 345 4.05 9.02 7.72
N ASP A 346 4.73 10.08 8.14
CA ASP A 346 5.38 11.02 7.23
C ASP A 346 6.87 10.67 7.21
N LYS A 347 7.42 10.37 6.02
CA LYS A 347 8.83 9.98 5.87
C LYS A 347 9.81 11.02 6.37
N ARG A 348 9.38 12.27 6.56
CA ARG A 348 10.19 13.38 7.10
C ARG A 348 10.24 13.34 8.63
N MET A 349 9.26 12.70 9.27
CA MET A 349 9.11 12.62 10.72
C MET A 349 9.55 11.26 11.29
N THR A 350 9.87 11.21 12.58
CA THR A 350 10.26 9.97 13.29
C THR A 350 9.08 9.30 13.97
N ARG A 351 8.13 10.11 14.47
CA ARG A 351 6.90 9.63 15.12
C ARG A 351 5.77 9.47 14.10
N PRO A 352 4.79 8.59 14.37
CA PRO A 352 3.62 8.48 13.51
C PRO A 352 2.79 9.77 13.61
N VAL A 353 2.22 10.17 12.47
CA VAL A 353 1.35 11.34 12.34
C VAL A 353 0.00 11.06 12.98
N LYS A 354 -0.57 9.88 12.70
CA LYS A 354 -1.89 9.47 13.18
C LYS A 354 -2.00 7.95 13.29
N MET A 355 -2.87 7.50 14.20
CA MET A 355 -3.27 6.10 14.35
C MET A 355 -4.77 5.98 14.07
N TYR A 356 -5.15 4.97 13.28
CA TYR A 356 -6.54 4.62 12.96
C TYR A 356 -6.85 3.26 13.57
N TYR A 357 -7.96 3.20 14.31
CA TYR A 357 -8.48 1.96 14.87
C TYR A 357 -9.57 1.48 13.93
N VAL A 358 -9.41 0.27 13.40
CA VAL A 358 -10.31 -0.32 12.41
C VAL A 358 -10.89 -1.60 12.96
N GLY A 359 -12.21 -1.71 12.90
CA GLY A 359 -12.95 -2.82 13.46
C GLY A 359 -13.12 -2.72 14.97
N LYS A 360 -14.11 -3.47 15.47
CA LYS A 360 -14.45 -3.51 16.91
C LYS A 360 -13.71 -4.59 17.68
N ARG A 361 -13.10 -5.56 16.98
CA ARG A 361 -12.45 -6.73 17.57
C ARG A 361 -10.95 -6.66 17.34
N ASN A 362 -10.19 -7.32 18.21
CA ASN A 362 -8.76 -7.47 18.05
C ASN A 362 -8.47 -8.35 16.83
N SER A 363 -7.85 -7.76 15.81
CA SER A 363 -7.38 -8.45 14.61
C SER A 363 -6.05 -7.85 14.15
N PRO A 364 -5.16 -8.64 13.53
CA PRO A 364 -4.11 -8.13 12.67
C PRO A 364 -4.69 -7.39 11.45
N VAL A 365 -3.96 -6.40 10.95
CA VAL A 365 -4.18 -5.82 9.61
C VAL A 365 -3.29 -6.57 8.62
N TYR A 366 -3.85 -7.55 7.92
CA TYR A 366 -3.08 -8.41 7.02
C TYR A 366 -2.67 -7.72 5.73
N SER A 367 -3.57 -6.92 5.17
CA SER A 367 -3.31 -6.15 3.96
C SER A 367 -4.05 -4.82 4.01
N LEU A 368 -3.45 -3.80 3.41
CA LEU A 368 -4.02 -2.47 3.31
C LEU A 368 -3.73 -1.88 1.93
N ALA A 369 -4.69 -1.16 1.40
CA ALA A 369 -4.53 -0.39 0.18
C ALA A 369 -5.29 0.92 0.31
N PHE A 370 -4.82 1.98 -0.32
CA PHE A 370 -5.45 3.29 -0.17
C PHE A 370 -5.29 4.14 -1.42
N ASP A 371 -6.24 5.03 -1.60
CA ASP A 371 -6.13 6.18 -2.46
C ASP A 371 -6.26 7.47 -1.61
N PRO A 372 -6.18 8.66 -2.21
CA PRO A 372 -6.28 9.90 -1.44
C PRO A 372 -7.60 10.07 -0.66
N CYS A 373 -8.67 9.42 -1.10
CA CYS A 373 -10.02 9.59 -0.57
C CYS A 373 -10.39 8.49 0.44
N TYR A 374 -9.93 7.27 0.21
CA TYR A 374 -10.37 6.04 0.86
C TYR A 374 -9.19 5.15 1.24
N MET A 375 -9.30 4.50 2.39
CA MET A 375 -8.40 3.44 2.82
C MET A 375 -9.17 2.14 3.02
N TYR A 376 -8.73 1.08 2.36
CA TYR A 376 -9.26 -0.26 2.50
C TYR A 376 -8.34 -1.09 3.38
N VAL A 377 -8.92 -1.77 4.37
CA VAL A 377 -8.19 -2.48 5.41
C VAL A 377 -8.78 -3.89 5.53
N ALA A 378 -7.96 -4.90 5.27
CA ALA A 378 -8.34 -6.30 5.41
C ALA A 378 -7.91 -6.84 6.78
N LEU A 379 -8.90 -7.22 7.57
CA LEU A 379 -8.78 -7.85 8.88
C LEU A 379 -9.09 -9.35 8.78
N ASP A 380 -8.90 -10.08 9.87
CA ASP A 380 -9.16 -11.53 9.95
C ASP A 380 -10.58 -11.95 9.57
N ARG A 381 -11.57 -11.09 9.84
CA ARG A 381 -13.01 -11.37 9.71
C ARG A 381 -13.78 -10.34 8.90
N SER A 382 -13.10 -9.29 8.43
CA SER A 382 -13.79 -8.17 7.80
C SER A 382 -12.90 -7.39 6.84
N LEU A 383 -13.54 -6.86 5.82
CA LEU A 383 -12.98 -5.82 4.97
C LEU A 383 -13.64 -4.50 5.34
N ASN A 384 -12.85 -3.53 5.82
CA ASN A 384 -13.35 -2.23 6.22
C ASN A 384 -12.79 -1.15 5.29
N MET A 385 -13.59 -0.10 5.10
CA MET A 385 -13.20 1.10 4.39
C MET A 385 -13.25 2.29 5.36
N LEU A 386 -12.19 3.08 5.38
CA LEU A 386 -12.20 4.42 5.97
C LEU A 386 -12.35 5.45 4.86
N SER A 387 -13.43 6.22 4.89
CA SER A 387 -13.62 7.37 4.03
C SER A 387 -13.06 8.62 4.70
N PHE A 388 -12.16 9.32 4.01
CA PHE A 388 -11.66 10.62 4.41
C PHE A 388 -12.35 11.75 3.62
N THR A 389 -13.31 11.42 2.75
CA THR A 389 -14.19 12.43 2.15
C THR A 389 -15.10 12.99 3.24
N GLY A 390 -15.69 14.16 3.01
CA GLY A 390 -16.49 14.83 4.04
C GLY A 390 -17.88 15.10 3.50
N PRO A 391 -18.83 15.43 4.37
CA PRO A 391 -20.25 15.45 4.03
C PRO A 391 -20.61 16.45 2.93
N SER A 392 -19.80 17.49 2.72
CA SER A 392 -19.99 18.49 1.67
C SER A 392 -19.18 18.22 0.40
N TRP A 393 -18.42 17.12 0.35
CA TRP A 393 -17.61 16.78 -0.80
C TRP A 393 -18.41 15.89 -1.74
N THR A 394 -18.83 16.47 -2.86
CA THR A 394 -19.39 15.72 -3.98
C THR A 394 -18.25 15.36 -4.93
N PRO A 395 -18.04 14.08 -5.27
CA PRO A 395 -17.09 13.73 -6.31
C PRO A 395 -17.50 14.47 -7.60
N GLN A 396 -16.61 15.29 -8.15
CA GLN A 396 -16.78 15.70 -9.53
C GLN A 396 -16.48 14.47 -10.37
N ALA A 397 -17.48 13.97 -11.11
CA ALA A 397 -17.26 12.92 -12.08
C ALA A 397 -16.12 13.35 -13.00
N ALA A 398 -15.05 12.56 -13.03
CA ALA A 398 -13.96 12.80 -13.97
C ALA A 398 -14.52 12.60 -15.38
N THR A 399 -14.79 13.70 -16.09
CA THR A 399 -15.14 13.70 -17.52
C THR A 399 -13.99 13.17 -18.37
#